data_AF-A0ABD0Y8X9-F1
#
_entry.id   AF-A0ABD0Y8X9-F1
#
_cell.length_a   1.000
_cell.length_b   1.000
_cell.length_c   1.000
_cell.angle_alpha   90.00
_cell.angle_beta   90.00
_cell.angle_gamma   90.00
#
_symmetry.space_group_name_H-M   'P 1'
#
loop_
_entity.id
_entity.type
_entity.pdbx_description
1 polymer ?
#
loop_
_entity_poly.entity_id
_entity_poly.type
_entity_poly.pdbx_seq_one_letter_code
_entity_poly.pdbx_strand_id
1 'polypeptide(L)'
;QAKQRATLKWILSKAFNNRVPDNLREPFYKDHEEQEHLKPQLVHYLANAEMYCLALANIYSDPNYNNLNHCGVLQALARKGVYISDPIITETTLIQTTPIKLSAHQVVMQAVMTVYAKEVGSGELILGAVRRFLPAEVPPPSEPPADHEQALLLWINQATVALKLRTDREESGAGKCPEFPKVHQLQDLCDGASLAGVVSFYSPEELHWSAIKVSHVPTVSDCVRNLTLVSDFCSTALPYNIFHMAPEDVYYLRGSMRHNLVVFLADLFNLLEIHPAKCVTLNSATTNNTNGKCHVKPPSLSY
;
A
#
# COMPACT_ATOMS: atom_id res chain seq x y z
N GLN A 1 13.48 13.94 -2.68
CA GLN A 1 12.24 14.74 -2.65
C GLN A 1 10.99 13.92 -2.96
N ALA A 2 10.94 13.16 -4.06
CA ALA A 2 9.83 12.24 -4.38
C ALA A 2 9.37 11.37 -3.20
N LYS A 3 10.32 10.72 -2.53
CA LYS A 3 10.09 9.97 -1.28
C LYS A 3 9.32 10.77 -0.22
N GLN A 4 9.80 11.97 0.11
CA GLN A 4 9.17 12.82 1.14
C GLN A 4 7.74 13.16 0.77
N ARG A 5 7.51 13.53 -0.50
CA ARG A 5 6.17 13.83 -1.02
C ARG A 5 5.25 12.62 -0.93
N ALA A 6 5.70 11.45 -1.37
CA ALA A 6 4.92 10.22 -1.28
C ALA A 6 4.62 9.80 0.18
N THR A 7 5.60 9.95 1.08
CA THR A 7 5.42 9.65 2.52
C THR A 7 4.40 10.59 3.16
N LEU A 8 4.46 11.89 2.83
CA LEU A 8 3.50 12.88 3.32
C LEU A 8 2.09 12.62 2.77
N LYS A 9 1.97 12.34 1.47
CA LYS A 9 0.67 11.99 0.86
C LYS A 9 0.04 10.76 1.53
N TRP A 10 0.85 9.74 1.83
CA TRP A 10 0.39 8.54 2.53
C TRP A 10 -0.01 8.83 3.98
N ILE A 11 0.81 9.53 4.78
CA ILE A 11 0.43 9.77 6.18
C ILE A 11 -0.82 10.66 6.27
N LEU A 12 -0.99 11.60 5.33
CA LEU A 12 -2.20 12.41 5.22
C LEU A 12 -3.43 11.57 4.91
N SER A 13 -3.32 10.59 4.00
CA SER A 13 -4.44 9.69 3.74
C SER A 13 -4.84 8.93 5.01
N LYS A 14 -3.89 8.45 5.81
CA LYS A 14 -4.20 7.82 7.10
C LYS A 14 -4.75 8.78 8.15
N ALA A 15 -4.19 9.97 8.30
CA ALA A 15 -4.63 10.97 9.27
C ALA A 15 -6.06 11.47 9.00
N PHE A 16 -6.45 11.57 7.73
CA PHE A 16 -7.79 12.04 7.32
C PHE A 16 -8.74 10.91 6.89
N ASN A 17 -8.43 9.65 7.24
CA ASN A 17 -9.23 8.48 6.86
C ASN A 17 -9.61 8.47 5.36
N ASN A 18 -8.61 8.72 4.52
CA ASN A 18 -8.63 8.85 3.07
C ASN A 18 -9.44 10.03 2.51
N ARG A 19 -9.90 10.96 3.35
CA ARG A 19 -10.63 12.19 2.98
C ARG A 19 -9.75 13.43 3.15
N VAL A 20 -8.60 13.44 2.50
CA VAL A 20 -7.64 14.56 2.58
C VAL A 20 -8.24 15.84 1.99
N PRO A 21 -8.23 16.97 2.73
CA PRO A 21 -8.66 18.26 2.20
C PRO A 21 -7.92 18.67 0.93
N ASP A 22 -8.61 19.28 -0.04
CA ASP A 22 -8.04 19.65 -1.34
C ASP A 22 -6.76 20.49 -1.21
N ASN A 23 -6.76 21.44 -0.27
CA ASN A 23 -5.62 22.30 0.01
C ASN A 23 -4.41 21.57 0.63
N LEU A 24 -4.55 20.32 1.06
CA LEU A 24 -3.48 19.50 1.65
C LEU A 24 -3.05 18.32 0.77
N ARG A 25 -3.78 18.01 -0.31
CA ARG A 25 -3.44 16.89 -1.23
C ARG A 25 -2.04 16.99 -1.81
N GLU A 26 -1.62 18.19 -2.21
CA GLU A 26 -0.21 18.46 -2.52
C GLU A 26 0.46 19.08 -1.27
N PRO A 27 1.40 18.38 -0.61
CA PRO A 27 1.95 18.84 0.66
C PRO A 27 2.92 20.02 0.53
N PHE A 28 3.48 20.25 -0.65
CA PHE A 28 4.41 21.34 -0.91
C PHE A 28 3.73 22.48 -1.68
N TYR A 29 4.27 23.68 -1.53
CA TYR A 29 3.97 24.83 -2.38
C TYR A 29 5.29 25.45 -2.83
N LYS A 30 5.24 26.21 -3.92
CA LYS A 30 6.39 27.00 -4.39
C LYS A 30 6.24 28.44 -3.95
N ASP A 31 7.33 29.04 -3.48
CA ASP A 31 7.40 30.47 -3.22
C ASP A 31 7.67 31.29 -4.49
N HIS A 32 7.88 32.59 -4.34
CA HIS A 32 8.18 33.50 -5.46
C HIS A 32 9.54 33.22 -6.13
N GLU A 33 10.42 32.46 -5.47
CA GLU A 33 11.73 32.04 -5.98
C GLU A 33 11.70 30.62 -6.57
N GLU A 34 10.50 30.06 -6.79
CA GLU A 34 10.28 28.68 -7.24
C GLU A 34 10.85 27.59 -6.28
N GLN A 35 11.18 27.96 -5.04
CA GLN A 35 11.64 27.02 -4.03
C GLN A 35 10.44 26.29 -3.41
N GLU A 36 10.57 24.97 -3.26
CA GLU A 36 9.51 24.16 -2.66
C GLU A 36 9.58 24.15 -1.14
N HIS A 37 8.46 24.51 -0.51
CA HIS A 37 8.30 24.56 0.94
C HIS A 37 7.16 23.68 1.39
N LEU A 38 7.30 23.06 2.57
CA LEU A 38 6.20 22.34 3.20
C LEU A 38 5.12 23.35 3.61
N LYS A 39 3.84 23.04 3.32
CA LYS A 39 2.72 23.91 3.70
C LYS A 39 2.73 24.20 5.22
N PRO A 40 2.53 25.46 5.66
CA PRO A 40 2.60 25.82 7.08
C PRO A 40 1.71 24.97 8.00
N GLN A 41 0.51 24.61 7.53
CA GLN A 41 -0.41 23.72 8.26
C GLN A 41 0.23 22.35 8.55
N LEU A 42 0.97 21.79 7.59
CA LEU A 42 1.67 20.52 7.77
C LEU A 42 2.87 20.65 8.70
N VAL A 43 3.57 21.80 8.68
CA VAL A 43 4.61 22.10 9.67
C VAL A 43 4.04 22.05 11.09
N HIS A 44 2.87 22.67 11.30
CA HIS A 44 2.21 22.64 12.61
C HIS A 44 1.78 21.23 13.01
N TYR A 45 1.10 20.48 12.14
CA TYR A 45 0.65 19.11 12.42
C TYR A 45 1.79 18.14 12.70
N LEU A 46 2.95 18.35 12.07
CA LEU A 46 4.14 17.57 12.36
C LEU A 46 4.75 18.01 13.69
N ALA A 47 4.91 19.31 13.94
CA ALA A 47 5.59 19.80 15.13
C ALA A 47 4.82 19.54 16.44
N ASN A 48 3.49 19.46 16.40
CA ASN A 48 2.64 19.17 17.56
C ASN A 48 2.26 17.67 17.70
N ALA A 49 2.84 16.79 16.87
CA ALA A 49 2.54 15.35 16.80
C ALA A 49 1.12 14.97 16.34
N GLU A 50 0.27 15.93 16.00
CA GLU A 50 -1.14 15.71 15.63
C GLU A 50 -1.27 14.81 14.39
N MET A 51 -0.41 14.98 13.40
CA MET A 51 -0.38 14.13 12.20
C MET A 51 -0.24 12.64 12.54
N TYR A 52 0.63 12.33 13.51
CA TYR A 52 0.88 10.95 13.94
C TYR A 52 -0.25 10.41 14.80
N CYS A 53 -0.80 11.24 15.69
CA CYS A 53 -1.92 10.88 16.55
C CYS A 53 -3.14 10.50 15.70
N LEU A 54 -3.51 11.35 14.74
CA LEU A 54 -4.64 11.11 13.84
C LEU A 54 -4.42 9.83 13.02
N ALA A 55 -3.24 9.64 12.45
CA ALA A 55 -2.92 8.45 11.68
C ALA A 55 -3.01 7.17 12.53
N LEU A 56 -2.38 7.15 13.71
CA LEU A 56 -2.40 5.98 14.61
C LEU A 56 -3.80 5.70 15.15
N ALA A 57 -4.57 6.72 15.51
CA ALA A 57 -5.94 6.57 15.97
C ALA A 57 -6.82 5.95 14.88
N ASN A 58 -6.65 6.34 13.61
CA ASN A 58 -7.40 5.75 12.49
C ASN A 58 -6.92 4.33 12.15
N ILE A 59 -5.60 4.07 12.17
CA ILE A 59 -5.04 2.74 11.89
C ILE A 59 -5.53 1.72 12.91
N TYR A 60 -5.54 2.08 14.19
CA TYR A 60 -5.94 1.18 15.28
C TYR A 60 -7.41 1.26 15.64
N SER A 61 -8.15 2.23 15.08
CA SER A 61 -9.50 2.57 15.53
C SER A 61 -9.58 2.78 17.06
N ASP A 62 -8.52 3.33 17.65
CA ASP A 62 -8.37 3.50 19.10
C ASP A 62 -8.17 4.99 19.45
N PRO A 63 -9.15 5.62 20.13
CA PRO A 63 -9.06 7.01 20.55
C PRO A 63 -7.91 7.31 21.53
N ASN A 64 -7.29 6.30 22.15
CA ASN A 64 -6.17 6.50 23.07
C ASN A 64 -4.91 7.07 22.39
N TYR A 65 -4.81 6.96 21.07
CA TYR A 65 -3.74 7.60 20.31
C TYR A 65 -4.00 9.10 20.07
N ASN A 66 -5.18 9.62 20.41
CA ASN A 66 -5.45 11.06 20.35
C ASN A 66 -4.69 11.77 21.47
N ASN A 67 -4.01 12.86 21.12
CA ASN A 67 -3.31 13.77 22.06
C ASN A 67 -2.01 13.21 22.67
N LEU A 68 -1.29 12.33 21.97
CA LEU A 68 0.08 12.00 22.34
C LEU A 68 1.03 13.15 21.95
N ASN A 69 2.04 13.40 22.79
CA ASN A 69 3.21 14.16 22.36
C ASN A 69 4.19 13.26 21.58
N HIS A 70 5.29 13.83 21.08
CA HIS A 70 6.28 13.05 20.29
C HIS A 70 6.85 11.88 21.08
N CYS A 71 7.18 12.07 22.36
CA CYS A 71 7.63 10.98 23.22
C CYS A 71 6.59 9.85 23.31
N GLY A 72 5.31 10.19 23.48
CA GLY A 72 4.20 9.24 23.48
C GLY A 72 4.08 8.46 22.16
N VAL A 73 4.20 9.15 21.03
CA VAL A 73 4.20 8.52 19.69
C VAL A 73 5.38 7.55 19.54
N LEU A 74 6.60 7.97 19.90
CA LEU A 74 7.79 7.10 19.83
C LEU A 74 7.65 5.87 20.72
N GLN A 75 7.12 6.02 21.94
CA GLN A 75 6.83 4.90 22.84
C GLN A 75 5.75 3.97 22.29
N ALA A 76 4.69 4.52 21.69
CA ALA A 76 3.64 3.75 21.06
C ALA A 76 4.16 2.87 19.92
N LEU A 77 5.01 3.44 19.05
CA LEU A 77 5.68 2.70 17.98
C LEU A 77 6.59 1.59 18.53
N ALA A 78 7.36 1.88 19.59
CA ALA A 78 8.23 0.90 20.25
C ALA A 78 7.43 -0.28 20.83
N ARG A 79 6.25 -0.03 21.44
CA ARG A 79 5.35 -1.09 21.92
C ARG A 79 4.82 -1.98 20.80
N LYS A 80 4.75 -1.47 19.58
CA LYS A 80 4.42 -2.23 18.35
C LYS A 80 5.64 -2.87 17.69
N GLY A 81 6.78 -2.87 18.37
CA GLY A 81 8.02 -3.49 17.92
C GLY A 81 8.71 -2.74 16.78
N VAL A 82 8.47 -1.43 16.65
CA VAL A 82 9.19 -0.56 15.70
C VAL A 82 9.98 0.47 16.50
N TYR A 83 11.27 0.19 16.65
CA TYR A 83 12.20 1.02 17.41
C TYR A 83 12.95 1.98 16.49
N ILE A 84 12.93 3.26 16.83
CA ILE A 84 13.74 4.27 16.15
C ILE A 84 15.03 4.43 16.96
N SER A 85 16.14 3.88 16.44
CA SER A 85 17.43 3.86 17.12
C SER A 85 18.27 5.14 16.93
N ASP A 86 17.84 6.06 16.07
CA ASP A 86 18.58 7.29 15.80
C ASP A 86 18.50 8.25 17.00
N PRO A 87 19.60 8.52 17.71
CA PRO A 87 19.60 9.36 18.91
C PRO A 87 19.27 10.83 18.61
N ILE A 88 19.32 11.26 17.35
CA ILE A 88 18.96 12.62 16.93
C ILE A 88 17.43 12.79 16.96
N ILE A 89 16.66 11.71 16.87
CA ILE A 89 15.20 11.73 16.83
C ILE A 89 14.66 11.78 18.26
N THR A 90 14.58 13.00 18.79
CA THR A 90 14.03 13.32 20.10
C THR A 90 12.83 14.26 19.97
N GLU A 91 12.01 14.37 21.02
CA GLU A 91 10.92 15.35 21.07
C GLU A 91 11.44 16.77 20.79
N THR A 92 12.58 17.16 21.38
CA THR A 92 13.21 18.45 21.13
C THR A 92 13.53 18.69 19.66
N THR A 93 13.98 17.68 18.92
CA THR A 93 14.23 17.78 17.47
C THR A 93 12.93 17.92 16.69
N LEU A 94 11.88 17.20 17.10
CA LEU A 94 10.59 17.11 16.39
C LEU A 94 9.67 18.31 16.63
N ILE A 95 9.85 19.06 17.71
CA ILE A 95 9.11 20.32 17.95
C ILE A 95 9.71 21.53 17.22
N GLN A 96 10.91 21.41 16.63
CA GLN A 96 11.56 22.52 15.91
C GLN A 96 10.82 22.84 14.61
N THR A 97 10.46 24.11 14.42
CA THR A 97 9.76 24.61 13.22
C THR A 97 10.57 25.59 12.37
N THR A 98 11.72 26.08 12.87
CA THR A 98 12.51 27.15 12.22
C THR A 98 13.98 26.76 12.05
N PRO A 99 14.35 25.98 11.00
CA PRO A 99 13.47 25.27 10.07
C PRO A 99 13.00 23.92 10.64
N ILE A 100 11.88 23.40 10.12
CA ILE A 100 11.42 22.06 10.48
C ILE A 100 12.43 20.99 10.08
N LYS A 101 12.69 20.04 10.98
CA LYS A 101 13.59 18.89 10.74
C LYS A 101 12.86 17.79 9.98
N LEU A 102 12.47 18.06 8.73
CA LEU A 102 11.64 17.15 7.93
C LEU A 102 12.24 15.74 7.77
N SER A 103 13.56 15.60 7.73
CA SER A 103 14.23 14.30 7.73
C SER A 103 13.95 13.47 8.99
N ALA A 104 13.90 14.11 10.16
CA ALA A 104 13.55 13.44 11.42
C ALA A 104 12.07 13.01 11.41
N HIS A 105 11.17 13.89 10.97
CA HIS A 105 9.75 13.54 10.82
C HIS A 105 9.54 12.41 9.81
N GLN A 106 10.34 12.35 8.74
CA GLN A 106 10.27 11.27 7.76
C GLN A 106 10.52 9.91 8.40
N VAL A 107 11.48 9.80 9.33
CA VAL A 107 11.76 8.53 10.02
C VAL A 107 10.58 8.11 10.91
N VAL A 108 9.94 9.06 11.60
CA VAL A 108 8.74 8.78 12.40
C VAL A 108 7.57 8.34 11.50
N MET A 109 7.33 9.03 10.38
CA MET A 109 6.32 8.61 9.39
C MET A 109 6.61 7.22 8.85
N GLN A 110 7.87 6.90 8.54
CA GLN A 110 8.28 5.57 8.08
C GLN A 110 8.06 4.50 9.15
N ALA A 111 8.23 4.82 10.43
CA ALA A 111 7.88 3.89 11.51
C ALA A 111 6.38 3.63 11.60
N VAL A 112 5.53 4.66 11.44
CA VAL A 112 4.06 4.50 11.35
C VAL A 112 3.69 3.63 10.13
N MET A 113 4.33 3.87 8.98
CA MET A 113 4.18 3.04 7.77
C MET A 113 4.51 1.57 8.03
N THR A 114 5.63 1.28 8.69
CA THR A 114 6.04 -0.09 9.05
C THR A 114 5.04 -0.75 9.97
N VAL A 115 4.54 -0.03 10.99
CA VAL A 115 3.51 -0.56 11.87
C VAL A 115 2.24 -0.90 11.09
N TYR A 116 1.74 0.01 10.24
CA TYR A 116 0.58 -0.26 9.39
C TYR A 116 0.77 -1.50 8.51
N ALA A 117 1.92 -1.61 7.84
CA ALA A 117 2.22 -2.74 6.98
C ALA A 117 2.29 -4.07 7.75
N LYS A 118 2.76 -4.06 9.01
CA LYS A 118 2.75 -5.26 9.88
C LYS A 118 1.34 -5.72 10.25
N GLU A 119 0.43 -4.79 10.52
CA GLU A 119 -0.95 -5.11 10.88
C GLU A 119 -1.72 -5.68 9.68
N VAL A 120 -1.58 -5.04 8.51
CA VAL A 120 -2.32 -5.42 7.28
C VAL A 120 -1.67 -6.60 6.55
N GLY A 121 -0.34 -6.63 6.46
CA GLY A 121 0.44 -7.66 5.78
C GLY A 121 0.82 -8.83 6.70
N SER A 122 0.02 -9.15 7.71
CA SER A 122 0.32 -10.26 8.61
C SER A 122 0.27 -11.60 7.86
N GLY A 123 1.17 -12.52 8.20
CA GLY A 123 1.24 -13.83 7.53
C GLY A 123 -0.08 -14.61 7.58
N GLU A 124 -0.85 -14.46 8.65
CA GLU A 124 -2.16 -15.10 8.81
C GLU A 124 -3.18 -14.61 7.79
N LEU A 125 -3.32 -13.29 7.63
CA LEU A 125 -4.25 -12.69 6.67
C LEU A 125 -3.86 -13.06 5.23
N ILE A 126 -2.56 -12.97 4.92
CA ILE A 126 -2.02 -13.34 3.62
C ILE A 126 -2.29 -14.82 3.29
N LEU A 127 -1.93 -15.73 4.20
CA LEU A 127 -2.15 -17.16 3.98
C LEU A 127 -3.64 -17.50 3.88
N GLY A 128 -4.49 -16.80 4.64
CA GLY A 128 -5.94 -16.91 4.53
C GLY A 128 -6.46 -16.52 3.13
N ALA A 129 -6.02 -15.38 2.60
CA ALA A 129 -6.37 -14.94 1.25
C ALA A 129 -5.87 -15.93 0.18
N VAL A 130 -4.59 -16.33 0.25
CA VAL A 130 -3.97 -17.26 -0.70
C VAL A 130 -4.71 -18.60 -0.74
N ARG A 131 -5.08 -19.17 0.42
CA ARG A 131 -5.84 -20.42 0.51
C ARG A 131 -7.26 -20.29 -0.06
N ARG A 132 -7.85 -19.09 -0.05
CA ARG A 132 -9.19 -18.85 -0.55
C ARG A 132 -9.26 -18.88 -2.07
N PHE A 133 -8.26 -18.31 -2.75
CA PHE A 133 -8.31 -18.13 -4.20
C PHE A 133 -7.48 -19.12 -5.01
N LEU A 134 -6.51 -19.82 -4.39
CA LEU A 134 -5.77 -20.88 -5.07
C LEU A 134 -6.53 -22.21 -5.07
N PRO A 135 -6.47 -22.99 -6.16
CA PRO A 135 -6.95 -24.37 -6.16
C PRO A 135 -6.20 -25.24 -5.14
N ALA A 136 -6.90 -26.21 -4.53
CA ALA A 136 -6.32 -27.13 -3.54
C ALA A 136 -5.17 -28.01 -4.08
N GLU A 137 -5.04 -28.11 -5.40
CA GLU A 137 -3.98 -28.84 -6.11
C GLU A 137 -2.64 -28.09 -6.07
N VAL A 138 -2.66 -26.77 -5.86
CA VAL A 138 -1.45 -25.97 -5.70
C VAL A 138 -0.94 -26.18 -4.28
N PRO A 139 0.27 -26.73 -4.09
CA PRO A 139 0.78 -26.98 -2.75
C PRO A 139 0.87 -25.66 -1.98
N PRO A 140 0.49 -25.67 -0.69
CA PRO A 140 0.63 -24.49 0.14
C PRO A 140 2.11 -24.08 0.19
N PRO A 141 2.42 -22.79 0.40
CA PRO A 141 3.79 -22.35 0.59
C PRO A 141 4.46 -23.19 1.69
N SER A 142 5.68 -23.67 1.39
CA SER A 142 6.40 -24.64 2.23
C SER A 142 6.79 -24.08 3.60
N GLU A 143 6.93 -22.76 3.70
CA GLU A 143 7.32 -22.05 4.91
C GLU A 143 6.45 -20.80 5.09
N PRO A 144 6.12 -20.43 6.35
CA PRO A 144 5.46 -19.16 6.62
C PRO A 144 6.37 -18.00 6.20
N PRO A 145 5.81 -16.87 5.73
CA PRO A 145 6.61 -15.70 5.41
C PRO A 145 7.42 -15.21 6.61
N ALA A 146 8.68 -14.84 6.40
CA ALA A 146 9.58 -14.40 7.46
C ALA A 146 9.14 -13.08 8.11
N ASP A 147 8.54 -12.18 7.32
CA ASP A 147 7.99 -10.92 7.79
C ASP A 147 6.81 -10.46 6.90
N HIS A 148 6.26 -9.29 7.24
CA HIS A 148 5.13 -8.68 6.53
C HIS A 148 5.44 -8.32 5.07
N GLU A 149 6.69 -7.99 4.75
CA GLU A 149 7.07 -7.71 3.36
C GLU A 149 7.05 -8.99 2.55
N GLN A 150 7.71 -10.05 3.04
CA GLN A 150 7.70 -11.35 2.38
C GLN A 150 6.28 -11.92 2.26
N ALA A 151 5.40 -11.63 3.21
CA ALA A 151 4.00 -12.01 3.15
C ALA A 151 3.27 -11.29 2.01
N LEU A 152 3.45 -9.97 1.86
CA LEU A 152 2.89 -9.21 0.74
C LEU A 152 3.44 -9.69 -0.61
N LEU A 153 4.75 -9.97 -0.71
CA LEU A 153 5.34 -10.52 -1.95
C LEU A 153 4.80 -11.91 -2.29
N LEU A 154 4.61 -12.75 -1.28
CA LEU A 154 3.95 -14.05 -1.45
C LEU A 154 2.55 -13.87 -2.03
N TRP A 155 1.74 -12.97 -1.47
CA TRP A 155 0.41 -12.69 -2.00
C TRP A 155 0.43 -12.27 -3.48
N ILE A 156 1.34 -11.38 -3.86
CA ILE A 156 1.51 -10.96 -5.27
C ILE A 156 1.80 -12.17 -6.17
N ASN A 157 2.78 -13.00 -5.80
CA ASN A 157 3.14 -14.20 -6.57
C ASN A 157 1.97 -15.17 -6.71
N GLN A 158 1.21 -15.39 -5.64
CA GLN A 158 0.10 -16.34 -5.68
C GLN A 158 -1.08 -15.80 -6.51
N ALA A 159 -1.35 -14.49 -6.44
CA ALA A 159 -2.38 -13.87 -7.26
C ALA A 159 -2.07 -13.96 -8.77
N THR A 160 -0.81 -13.76 -9.18
CA THR A 160 -0.42 -13.88 -10.59
C THR A 160 -0.43 -15.33 -11.08
N VAL A 161 -0.09 -16.30 -10.23
CA VAL A 161 -0.28 -17.74 -10.51
C VAL A 161 -1.77 -18.07 -10.68
N ALA A 162 -2.62 -17.59 -9.77
CA ALA A 162 -4.07 -17.80 -9.82
C ALA A 162 -4.69 -17.20 -11.08
N LEU A 163 -4.25 -16.00 -11.51
CA LEU A 163 -4.68 -15.37 -12.76
C LEU A 163 -4.39 -16.27 -13.97
N LYS A 164 -3.17 -16.79 -14.09
CA LYS A 164 -2.78 -17.67 -15.20
C LYS A 164 -3.62 -18.94 -15.22
N LEU A 165 -3.77 -19.60 -14.06
CA LEU A 165 -4.59 -20.81 -13.93
C LEU A 165 -6.06 -20.59 -14.30
N ARG A 166 -6.64 -19.44 -13.90
CA ARG A 166 -8.02 -19.09 -14.26
C ARG A 166 -8.17 -18.88 -15.76
N THR A 167 -7.26 -18.11 -16.35
CA THR A 167 -7.30 -17.79 -17.79
C THR A 167 -7.09 -19.03 -18.65
N ASP A 168 -6.14 -19.89 -18.30
CA ASP A 168 -5.84 -21.14 -19.03
C ASP A 168 -7.01 -22.15 -18.99
N ARG A 169 -7.92 -22.05 -18.02
CA ARG A 169 -9.14 -22.87 -17.92
C ARG A 169 -10.29 -22.32 -18.75
N GLU A 170 -10.37 -21.00 -18.92
CA GLU A 170 -11.48 -20.30 -19.57
C GLU A 170 -11.30 -20.17 -21.10
N GLU A 171 -10.05 -20.05 -21.60
CA GLU A 171 -9.80 -19.78 -23.01
C GLU A 171 -9.22 -20.99 -23.77
N SER A 172 -10.02 -21.59 -24.66
CA SER A 172 -9.56 -22.56 -25.68
C SER A 172 -9.15 -21.90 -27.02
N GLY A 173 -9.10 -20.56 -27.11
CA GLY A 173 -8.93 -19.88 -28.41
C GLY A 173 -8.46 -18.41 -28.43
N ALA A 174 -8.40 -17.71 -27.30
CA ALA A 174 -7.69 -16.43 -27.18
C ALA A 174 -6.33 -16.69 -26.49
N GLY A 175 -5.33 -15.84 -26.76
CA GLY A 175 -3.92 -16.13 -26.49
C GLY A 175 -3.62 -16.56 -25.05
N LYS A 176 -2.54 -17.30 -24.83
CA LYS A 176 -2.18 -17.77 -23.49
C LYS A 176 -1.73 -16.61 -22.61
N CYS A 177 -2.29 -16.53 -21.39
CA CYS A 177 -1.83 -15.58 -20.37
C CYS A 177 -0.32 -15.75 -20.17
N PRO A 178 0.48 -14.67 -20.21
CA PRO A 178 1.91 -14.77 -20.00
C PRO A 178 2.22 -15.24 -18.58
N GLU A 179 3.40 -15.83 -18.41
CA GLU A 179 3.94 -16.12 -17.09
C GLU A 179 4.56 -14.86 -16.51
N PHE A 180 4.00 -14.39 -15.40
CA PHE A 180 4.52 -13.21 -14.69
C PHE A 180 5.84 -13.54 -13.99
N PRO A 181 6.78 -12.57 -13.92
CA PRO A 181 8.03 -12.77 -13.20
C PRO A 181 7.77 -13.01 -11.71
N LYS A 182 8.50 -13.98 -11.13
CA LYS A 182 8.46 -14.23 -9.70
C LYS A 182 9.10 -13.07 -8.96
N VAL A 183 8.43 -12.65 -7.89
CA VAL A 183 8.82 -11.52 -7.05
C VAL A 183 9.47 -12.06 -5.79
N HIS A 184 10.77 -11.87 -5.64
CA HIS A 184 11.55 -12.29 -4.46
C HIS A 184 11.88 -11.13 -3.54
N GLN A 185 11.97 -9.93 -4.11
CA GLN A 185 12.27 -8.68 -3.43
C GLN A 185 11.46 -7.54 -4.06
N LEU A 186 11.36 -6.41 -3.37
CA LEU A 186 10.61 -5.24 -3.83
C LEU A 186 11.07 -4.70 -5.20
N GLN A 187 12.35 -4.83 -5.52
CA GLN A 187 12.92 -4.38 -6.79
C GLN A 187 12.29 -5.12 -7.98
N ASP A 188 11.84 -6.36 -7.79
CA ASP A 188 11.22 -7.16 -8.84
C ASP A 188 9.81 -6.65 -9.19
N LEU A 189 9.24 -5.73 -8.39
CA LEU A 189 7.96 -5.07 -8.68
C LEU A 189 8.11 -3.79 -9.51
N CYS A 190 9.35 -3.32 -9.74
CA CYS A 190 9.61 -2.03 -10.36
C CYS A 190 9.31 -2.01 -11.88
N ASP A 191 9.06 -3.17 -12.49
CA ASP A 191 8.56 -3.28 -13.87
C ASP A 191 7.03 -3.16 -13.98
N GLY A 192 6.33 -3.11 -12.85
CA GLY A 192 4.88 -3.01 -12.75
C GLY A 192 4.11 -4.24 -13.24
N ALA A 193 4.75 -5.26 -13.80
CA ALA A 193 4.06 -6.36 -14.45
C ALA A 193 3.25 -7.19 -13.44
N SER A 194 3.89 -7.63 -12.35
CA SER A 194 3.21 -8.44 -11.32
C SER A 194 2.18 -7.63 -10.52
N LEU A 195 2.38 -6.31 -10.36
CA LEU A 195 1.38 -5.42 -9.76
C LEU A 195 0.12 -5.32 -10.63
N ALA A 196 0.31 -5.09 -11.94
CA ALA A 196 -0.79 -5.06 -12.90
C ALA A 196 -1.49 -6.43 -12.99
N GLY A 197 -0.73 -7.53 -12.87
CA GLY A 197 -1.27 -8.89 -12.83
C GLY A 197 -2.19 -9.10 -11.63
N VAL A 198 -1.84 -8.60 -10.45
CA VAL A 198 -2.72 -8.63 -9.27
C VAL A 198 -3.99 -7.82 -9.50
N VAL A 199 -3.89 -6.60 -10.03
CA VAL A 199 -5.08 -5.81 -10.36
C VAL A 199 -5.97 -6.57 -11.35
N SER A 200 -5.39 -7.18 -12.39
CA SER A 200 -6.14 -7.98 -13.36
C SER A 200 -6.79 -9.22 -12.75
N PHE A 201 -6.14 -9.83 -11.76
CA PHE A 201 -6.68 -10.96 -11.04
C PHE A 201 -7.97 -10.60 -10.27
N TYR A 202 -7.94 -9.51 -9.50
CA TYR A 202 -9.05 -9.07 -8.66
C TYR A 202 -10.14 -8.31 -9.41
N SER A 203 -9.77 -7.56 -10.45
CA SER A 203 -10.63 -6.63 -11.20
C SER A 203 -10.37 -6.72 -12.71
N PRO A 204 -10.63 -7.87 -13.36
CA PRO A 204 -10.39 -8.08 -14.79
C PRO A 204 -11.18 -7.14 -15.72
N GLU A 205 -12.32 -6.62 -15.25
CA GLU A 205 -13.15 -5.65 -15.98
C GLU A 205 -12.50 -4.26 -16.06
N GLU A 206 -11.71 -3.90 -15.04
CA GLU A 206 -10.97 -2.63 -14.98
C GLU A 206 -9.61 -2.74 -15.66
N LEU A 207 -8.95 -3.90 -15.55
CA LEU A 207 -7.67 -4.15 -16.19
C LEU A 207 -7.57 -5.61 -16.68
N HIS A 208 -7.73 -5.81 -17.98
CA HIS A 208 -7.53 -7.12 -18.58
C HIS A 208 -6.03 -7.45 -18.75
N TRP A 209 -5.65 -8.70 -18.52
CA TRP A 209 -4.24 -9.14 -18.51
C TRP A 209 -3.53 -8.91 -19.85
N SER A 210 -4.28 -8.91 -20.97
CA SER A 210 -3.74 -8.68 -22.32
C SER A 210 -3.21 -7.25 -22.52
N ALA A 211 -3.58 -6.30 -21.66
CA ALA A 211 -3.05 -4.94 -21.69
C ALA A 211 -1.64 -4.84 -21.08
N ILE A 212 -1.22 -5.85 -20.31
CA ILE A 212 0.02 -5.85 -19.53
C ILE A 212 1.19 -6.29 -20.41
N LYS A 213 2.30 -5.55 -20.32
CA LYS A 213 3.55 -5.90 -21.00
C LYS A 213 4.41 -6.78 -20.10
N VAL A 214 4.46 -8.07 -20.42
CA VAL A 214 5.31 -9.05 -19.74
C VAL A 214 6.43 -9.47 -20.69
N SER A 215 7.67 -9.28 -20.29
CA SER A 215 8.85 -9.70 -21.06
C SER A 215 10.04 -9.98 -20.15
N HIS A 216 10.99 -10.78 -20.61
CA HIS A 216 12.20 -11.10 -19.84
C HIS A 216 13.14 -9.90 -19.66
N VAL A 217 13.10 -8.94 -20.59
CA VAL A 217 13.93 -7.73 -20.58
C VAL A 217 13.01 -6.55 -20.89
N PRO A 218 12.23 -6.06 -19.91
CA PRO A 218 11.28 -4.99 -20.15
C PRO A 218 12.00 -3.68 -20.46
N THR A 219 11.50 -2.94 -21.44
CA THR A 219 12.00 -1.60 -21.71
C THR A 219 11.52 -0.62 -20.63
N VAL A 220 12.20 0.52 -20.46
CA VAL A 220 11.75 1.60 -19.55
C VAL A 220 10.29 2.00 -19.85
N SER A 221 9.94 2.06 -21.15
CA SER A 221 8.59 2.41 -21.58
C SER A 221 7.56 1.36 -21.18
N ASP A 222 7.91 0.06 -21.23
CA ASP A 222 7.02 -1.01 -20.79
C ASP A 222 6.81 -0.95 -19.27
N CYS A 223 7.88 -0.74 -18.50
CA CYS A 223 7.81 -0.64 -17.05
C CYS A 223 6.92 0.52 -16.60
N VAL A 224 7.19 1.73 -17.12
CA VAL A 224 6.40 2.92 -16.79
C VAL A 224 4.95 2.73 -17.21
N ARG A 225 4.70 2.16 -18.40
CA ARG A 225 3.34 1.87 -18.86
C ARG A 225 2.59 0.94 -17.89
N ASN A 226 3.22 -0.17 -17.48
CA ASN A 226 2.57 -1.10 -16.54
C ASN A 226 2.27 -0.42 -15.20
N LEU A 227 3.20 0.39 -14.68
CA LEU A 227 3.00 1.15 -13.44
C LEU A 227 1.91 2.22 -13.59
N THR A 228 1.80 2.85 -14.77
CA THR A 228 0.70 3.77 -15.09
C THR A 228 -0.64 3.06 -15.07
N LEU A 229 -0.76 1.84 -15.62
CA LEU A 229 -2.01 1.05 -15.54
C LEU A 229 -2.45 0.84 -14.07
N VAL A 230 -1.50 0.55 -13.19
CA VAL A 230 -1.77 0.37 -11.75
C VAL A 230 -2.16 1.71 -11.09
N SER A 231 -1.46 2.79 -11.41
CA SER A 231 -1.75 4.14 -10.91
C SER A 231 -3.14 4.63 -11.35
N ASP A 232 -3.51 4.39 -12.60
CA ASP A 232 -4.80 4.76 -13.17
C ASP A 232 -5.92 3.97 -12.49
N PHE A 233 -5.78 2.64 -12.36
CA PHE A 233 -6.70 1.81 -11.60
C PHE A 233 -6.92 2.33 -10.18
N CYS A 234 -5.84 2.68 -9.47
CA CYS A 234 -5.95 3.22 -8.11
C CYS A 234 -6.72 4.55 -8.05
N SER A 235 -6.68 5.32 -9.12
CA SER A 235 -7.30 6.63 -9.20
C SER A 235 -8.77 6.58 -9.66
N THR A 236 -9.14 5.58 -10.46
CA THR A 236 -10.46 5.51 -11.10
C THR A 236 -11.39 4.44 -10.52
N ALA A 237 -10.86 3.28 -10.13
CA ALA A 237 -11.66 2.12 -9.73
C ALA A 237 -11.77 1.95 -8.21
N LEU A 238 -10.80 2.48 -7.45
CA LEU A 238 -10.79 2.41 -5.99
C LEU A 238 -11.60 3.57 -5.37
N PRO A 239 -12.15 3.40 -4.15
CA PRO A 239 -12.92 4.46 -3.48
C PRO A 239 -12.09 5.70 -3.13
N TYR A 240 -10.76 5.57 -3.09
CA TYR A 240 -9.80 6.64 -2.89
C TYR A 240 -8.44 6.20 -3.44
N ASN A 241 -7.62 7.15 -3.87
CA ASN A 241 -6.30 6.85 -4.42
C ASN A 241 -5.31 6.45 -3.33
N ILE A 242 -4.67 5.29 -3.50
CA ILE A 242 -3.60 4.75 -2.64
C ILE A 242 -2.21 4.79 -3.30
N PHE A 243 -2.13 5.12 -4.60
CA PHE A 243 -0.88 5.23 -5.33
C PHE A 243 -0.29 6.64 -5.15
N HIS A 244 0.52 6.80 -4.09
CA HIS A 244 1.06 8.10 -3.69
C HIS A 244 2.45 8.44 -4.28
N MET A 245 2.98 7.56 -5.12
CA MET A 245 4.25 7.73 -5.83
C MET A 245 3.99 8.12 -7.29
N ALA A 246 4.98 8.66 -8.01
CA ALA A 246 4.90 8.68 -9.47
C ALA A 246 5.31 7.29 -10.03
N PRO A 247 4.75 6.82 -11.15
CA PRO A 247 5.20 5.59 -11.81
C PRO A 247 6.72 5.56 -12.05
N GLU A 248 7.31 6.67 -12.48
CA GLU A 248 8.74 6.79 -12.74
C GLU A 248 9.56 6.64 -11.46
N ASP A 249 9.07 7.18 -10.35
CA ASP A 249 9.72 7.06 -9.04
C ASP A 249 9.83 5.59 -8.63
N VAL A 250 8.79 4.78 -8.88
CA VAL A 250 8.80 3.34 -8.59
C VAL A 250 9.78 2.59 -9.50
N TYR A 251 9.86 2.92 -10.78
CA TYR A 251 10.83 2.29 -11.68
C TYR A 251 12.28 2.52 -11.23
N TYR A 252 12.61 3.73 -10.76
CA TYR A 252 13.96 4.09 -10.31
C TYR A 252 14.26 3.74 -8.84
N LEU A 253 13.56 2.76 -8.25
CA LEU A 253 13.68 2.37 -6.84
C LEU A 253 15.09 1.88 -6.45
N ARG A 254 16.03 2.78 -6.16
CA ARG A 254 17.32 2.45 -5.54
C ARG A 254 17.21 2.37 -4.01
N GLY A 255 16.24 1.60 -3.51
CA GLY A 255 15.96 1.45 -2.07
C GLY A 255 15.38 2.67 -1.34
N SER A 256 15.39 3.85 -1.98
CA SER A 256 14.96 5.12 -1.37
C SER A 256 13.50 5.10 -0.91
N MET A 257 12.59 4.39 -1.58
CA MET A 257 11.14 4.41 -1.29
C MET A 257 10.57 3.05 -0.87
N ARG A 258 11.41 2.15 -0.32
CA ARG A 258 11.00 0.85 0.19
C ARG A 258 9.71 0.91 1.03
N HIS A 259 9.65 1.82 2.00
CA HIS A 259 8.50 1.97 2.89
C HIS A 259 7.23 2.38 2.14
N ASN A 260 7.33 3.29 1.17
CA ASN A 260 6.20 3.74 0.35
C ASN A 260 5.64 2.62 -0.50
N LEU A 261 6.51 1.80 -1.10
CA LEU A 261 6.09 0.64 -1.87
C LEU A 261 5.43 -0.41 -0.97
N VAL A 262 6.01 -0.71 0.20
CA VAL A 262 5.43 -1.69 1.15
C VAL A 262 4.04 -1.26 1.63
N VAL A 263 3.84 0.00 2.01
CA VAL A 263 2.49 0.44 2.41
C VAL A 263 1.52 0.52 1.25
N PHE A 264 2.00 0.81 0.02
CA PHE A 264 1.16 0.71 -1.17
C PHE A 264 0.67 -0.73 -1.38
N LEU A 265 1.54 -1.73 -1.22
CA LEU A 265 1.15 -3.14 -1.27
C LEU A 265 0.14 -3.49 -0.17
N ALA A 266 0.37 -3.01 1.06
CA ALA A 266 -0.55 -3.20 2.17
C ALA A 266 -1.92 -2.55 1.89
N ASP A 267 -1.93 -1.31 1.39
CA ASP A 267 -3.16 -0.61 1.00
C ASP A 267 -3.92 -1.33 -0.11
N LEU A 268 -3.19 -1.83 -1.11
CA LEU A 268 -3.77 -2.62 -2.20
C LEU A 268 -4.35 -3.93 -1.67
N PHE A 269 -3.63 -4.67 -0.83
CA PHE A 269 -4.15 -5.87 -0.17
C PHE A 269 -5.39 -5.55 0.67
N ASN A 270 -5.37 -4.48 1.45
CA ASN A 270 -6.50 -4.06 2.27
C ASN A 270 -7.75 -3.78 1.42
N LEU A 271 -7.60 -3.12 0.27
CA LEU A 271 -8.72 -2.78 -0.61
C LEU A 271 -9.17 -3.89 -1.56
N LEU A 272 -8.35 -4.90 -1.80
CA LEU A 272 -8.71 -6.02 -2.68
C LEU A 272 -9.20 -7.25 -1.90
N GLU A 273 -8.69 -7.46 -0.68
CA GLU A 273 -8.85 -8.70 0.07
C GLU A 273 -9.58 -8.52 1.41
N ILE A 274 -9.15 -7.58 2.25
CA ILE A 274 -9.72 -7.38 3.60
C ILE A 274 -11.04 -6.63 3.55
N HIS A 275 -11.05 -5.51 2.81
CA HIS A 275 -12.21 -4.65 2.59
C HIS A 275 -12.39 -4.41 1.09
N PRO A 276 -12.87 -5.43 0.34
CA PRO A 276 -12.91 -5.40 -1.11
C PRO A 276 -13.66 -4.18 -1.66
N ALA A 277 -13.01 -3.42 -2.54
CA ALA A 277 -13.61 -2.35 -3.30
C ALA A 277 -14.68 -2.90 -4.27
N LYS A 278 -15.57 -2.03 -4.75
CA LYS A 278 -16.68 -2.42 -5.63
C LYS A 278 -16.23 -3.05 -6.95
N CYS A 279 -15.05 -2.70 -7.45
CA CYS A 279 -14.47 -3.25 -8.67
C CYS A 279 -13.96 -4.69 -8.51
N VAL A 280 -13.91 -5.24 -7.29
CA VAL A 280 -13.37 -6.58 -7.04
C VAL A 280 -14.43 -7.63 -7.37
N THR A 281 -14.16 -8.48 -8.37
CA THR A 281 -15.12 -9.47 -8.86
C THR A 281 -14.79 -10.91 -8.45
N LEU A 282 -13.66 -11.13 -7.77
CA LEU A 282 -13.20 -12.46 -7.34
C LEU A 282 -14.24 -13.22 -6.48
N ASN A 283 -15.12 -12.51 -5.78
CA ASN A 283 -16.18 -13.11 -4.92
C ASN A 283 -17.55 -13.24 -5.62
N SER A 284 -17.71 -12.68 -6.82
CA SER A 284 -19.00 -12.66 -7.54
C SER A 284 -19.33 -14.03 -8.17
N ALA A 285 -18.33 -14.86 -8.44
CA ALA A 285 -18.53 -16.20 -8.97
C ALA A 285 -19.13 -17.18 -7.94
N THR A 286 -18.94 -16.94 -6.64
CA THR A 286 -19.44 -17.82 -5.56
C THR A 286 -20.86 -17.46 -5.13
N THR A 287 -21.33 -16.23 -5.39
CA THR A 287 -22.64 -15.73 -4.93
C THR A 287 -23.80 -16.08 -5.85
N ASN A 288 -23.54 -16.50 -7.10
CA ASN A 288 -24.61 -16.95 -8.01
C ASN A 288 -25.17 -18.35 -7.68
N ASN A 289 -24.73 -19.01 -6.61
CA ASN A 289 -25.24 -20.31 -6.19
C ASN A 289 -26.01 -20.32 -4.85
N THR A 290 -26.26 -19.16 -4.23
CA THR A 290 -27.07 -19.08 -3.00
C THR A 290 -28.01 -17.87 -3.03
N ASN A 291 -29.14 -18.02 -3.73
CA ASN A 291 -30.34 -17.26 -3.42
C ASN A 291 -30.80 -17.56 -1.99
N GLY A 292 -30.36 -16.75 -1.03
CA GLY A 292 -30.77 -16.84 0.37
C GLY A 292 -30.35 -15.60 1.13
N LYS A 293 -31.29 -14.67 1.30
CA LYS A 293 -31.15 -13.43 2.09
C LYS A 293 -30.42 -13.70 3.42
N CYS A 294 -29.30 -13.01 3.66
CA CYS A 294 -28.79 -12.79 5.01
C CYS A 294 -28.16 -11.40 5.10
N HIS A 295 -28.89 -10.48 5.74
CA HIS A 295 -28.34 -9.21 6.21
C HIS A 295 -27.34 -9.50 7.33
N VAL A 296 -26.06 -9.23 7.12
CA VAL A 296 -25.03 -9.25 8.17
C VAL A 296 -24.47 -7.84 8.29
N LYS A 297 -24.65 -7.23 9.48
CA LYS A 297 -24.01 -5.96 9.87
C LYS A 297 -22.48 -6.16 9.92
N PRO A 298 -21.68 -5.13 9.59
CA PRO A 298 -20.23 -5.23 9.69
C PRO A 298 -19.79 -5.41 11.15
N PRO A 299 -18.87 -6.34 11.45
CA PRO A 299 -18.28 -6.45 12.78
C PRO A 299 -17.21 -5.36 12.95
N SER A 300 -17.31 -4.62 14.04
CA SER A 300 -16.23 -3.81 14.60
C SER A 300 -15.08 -4.73 14.99
N LEU A 301 -13.90 -4.53 14.42
CA LEU A 301 -12.67 -5.17 14.86
C LEU A 301 -12.23 -4.52 16.17
N SER A 302 -12.53 -5.19 17.28
CA SER A 302 -11.99 -4.90 18.61
C SER A 302 -11.13 -6.09 19.03
N TYR A 303 -9.82 -5.90 19.05
CA TYR A 303 -8.86 -6.62 19.89
C TYR A 303 -7.72 -5.66 20.26
#